data_AF-A0A243A9C6-F1
#
_entry.id   AF-A0A243A9C6-F1
#
_cell.length_a   1.000
_cell.length_b   1.000
_cell.length_c   1.000
_cell.angle_alpha   90.00
_cell.angle_beta   90.00
_cell.angle_gamma   90.00
#
_symmetry.space_group_name_H-M   'P 1'
#
loop_
_entity.id
_entity.type
_entity.pdbx_description
1 polymer ?
#
loop_
_entity_poly.entity_id
_entity_poly.type
_entity_poly.pdbx_seq_one_letter_code
_entity_poly.pdbx_strand_id
1 'polypeptide(L)'
;MFVAFVCSAVYGFIRIEKVQQIIEIWTFFGIALLVVAIHELGHVIFGLMGGLKFKFMAVGPITVQNEKGKIRIRENKLWEYFGGVAMLVPPSIETPNLSKKWAWMTLGGPITSVLFGITSGYIYMVSYYQYLLYFSVLHFTIFAVTIVPIKGTFLSDGMQFLILIKDDEGARGHLYNIQVSGELLSYKRPKDWDERLVEISEEKIKEDKSIREIMSGLMLVFYARADQEGMEKAIVHLEKIVQLPVTKENKYFVGSFHSWYLLYRVLYQQENLYLQEAKNHAKAITRLDLHGYYRTQGIIKYLEQDMEACHIYMKKADKELKSAEKSEIGYLQLDREWFEQLKERVSYDG
;
A
#
# COMPACT_ATOMS: atom_id res chain seq x y z
N MET A 1 -52.13 -1.71 -32.15
CA MET A 1 -52.01 -0.49 -31.32
C MET A 1 -51.23 -0.71 -30.03
N PHE A 2 -51.53 -1.74 -29.21
CA PHE A 2 -50.84 -1.99 -27.94
C PHE A 2 -49.33 -2.24 -28.08
N VAL A 3 -48.91 -3.03 -29.08
CA VAL A 3 -47.48 -3.27 -29.36
C VAL A 3 -46.75 -1.99 -29.78
N ALA A 4 -47.36 -1.15 -30.62
CA ALA A 4 -46.78 0.13 -31.03
C ALA A 4 -46.66 1.12 -29.85
N PHE A 5 -47.62 1.09 -28.91
CA PHE A 5 -47.57 1.89 -27.69
C PHE A 5 -46.50 1.39 -26.72
N VAL A 6 -46.33 0.07 -26.56
CA VAL A 6 -45.27 -0.53 -25.74
C VAL A 6 -43.89 -0.28 -26.35
N CYS A 7 -43.72 -0.45 -27.67
CA CYS A 7 -42.47 -0.11 -28.35
C CYS A 7 -42.16 1.40 -28.27
N SER A 8 -43.16 2.27 -28.41
CA SER A 8 -43.00 3.73 -28.25
C SER A 8 -42.71 4.14 -26.80
N ALA A 9 -43.29 3.44 -25.81
CA ALA A 9 -43.00 3.66 -24.39
C ALA A 9 -41.59 3.16 -24.00
N VAL A 10 -41.14 2.02 -24.54
CA VAL A 10 -39.77 1.51 -24.36
C VAL A 10 -38.76 2.40 -25.09
N TYR A 11 -39.07 2.90 -26.28
CA TYR A 11 -38.27 3.88 -27.03
C TYR A 11 -38.27 5.28 -26.37
N GLY A 12 -39.37 5.65 -25.71
CA GLY A 12 -39.50 6.88 -24.93
C GLY A 12 -38.78 6.81 -23.57
N PHE A 13 -38.66 5.62 -22.97
CA PHE A 13 -37.88 5.36 -21.75
C PHE A 13 -36.37 5.24 -22.06
N ILE A 14 -36.02 4.57 -23.15
CA ILE A 14 -34.66 4.51 -23.71
C ILE A 14 -34.52 5.64 -24.72
N ARG A 15 -34.57 6.89 -24.26
CA ARG A 15 -34.21 8.02 -25.12
C ARG A 15 -32.79 7.77 -25.64
N ILE A 16 -32.64 7.63 -26.96
CA ILE A 16 -31.35 7.40 -27.61
C ILE A 16 -30.30 8.43 -27.14
N GLU A 17 -30.73 9.68 -26.92
CA GLU A 17 -29.89 10.74 -26.34
C GLU A 17 -29.31 10.38 -24.96
N LYS A 18 -30.10 9.76 -24.07
CA LYS A 18 -29.62 9.32 -22.76
C LYS A 18 -28.63 8.16 -22.89
N VAL A 19 -28.88 7.22 -23.81
CA VAL A 19 -27.96 6.11 -24.08
C VAL A 19 -26.63 6.62 -24.65
N GLN A 20 -26.69 7.56 -25.58
CA GLN A 20 -25.52 8.21 -26.16
C GLN A 20 -24.71 8.95 -25.10
N GLN A 21 -25.37 9.75 -24.24
CA GLN A 21 -24.71 10.43 -23.11
C GLN A 21 -24.02 9.44 -22.17
N ILE A 22 -24.67 8.32 -21.86
CA ILE A 22 -24.08 7.26 -21.04
C ILE A 22 -22.83 6.70 -21.71
N ILE A 23 -22.89 6.38 -23.01
CA ILE A 23 -21.74 5.87 -23.77
C ILE A 23 -20.60 6.89 -23.78
N GLU A 24 -20.88 8.17 -24.00
CA GLU A 24 -19.88 9.24 -24.01
C GLU A 24 -19.18 9.39 -22.64
N ILE A 25 -19.95 9.35 -21.55
CA ILE A 25 -19.41 9.40 -20.18
C ILE A 25 -18.49 8.19 -19.91
N TRP A 26 -18.93 6.98 -20.23
CA TRP A 26 -18.12 5.77 -20.03
C TRP A 26 -16.90 5.74 -20.94
N THR A 27 -17.01 6.26 -22.15
CA THR A 27 -15.88 6.37 -23.09
C THR A 27 -14.86 7.36 -22.55
N PHE A 28 -15.29 8.53 -22.07
CA PHE A 28 -14.42 9.50 -21.43
C PHE A 28 -13.71 8.90 -20.21
N PHE A 29 -14.43 8.17 -19.36
CA PHE A 29 -13.85 7.48 -18.21
C PHE A 29 -12.82 6.41 -18.62
N GLY A 30 -13.13 5.62 -19.65
CA GLY A 30 -12.20 4.65 -20.22
C GLY A 30 -10.93 5.29 -20.78
N ILE A 31 -11.06 6.42 -21.47
CA ILE A 31 -9.93 7.24 -21.96
C ILE A 31 -9.10 7.74 -20.78
N ALA A 32 -9.73 8.27 -19.73
CA ALA A 32 -9.02 8.77 -18.55
C ALA A 32 -8.22 7.65 -17.85
N LEU A 33 -8.80 6.46 -17.68
CA LEU A 33 -8.08 5.30 -17.14
C LEU A 33 -6.92 4.87 -18.04
N LEU A 34 -7.09 4.90 -19.36
CA LEU A 34 -6.03 4.57 -20.30
C LEU A 34 -4.87 5.58 -20.24
N VAL A 35 -5.18 6.87 -20.12
CA VAL A 35 -4.19 7.95 -19.95
C VAL A 35 -3.35 7.71 -18.69
N VAL A 36 -4.01 7.40 -17.56
CA VAL A 36 -3.33 7.02 -16.31
C VAL A 36 -2.47 5.77 -16.52
N ALA A 37 -2.99 4.74 -17.18
CA ALA A 37 -2.23 3.52 -17.42
C ALA A 37 -0.95 3.76 -18.25
N ILE A 38 -1.02 4.60 -19.26
CA ILE A 38 0.14 4.95 -20.10
C ILE A 38 1.15 5.82 -19.32
N HIS A 39 0.66 6.69 -18.44
CA HIS A 39 1.50 7.45 -17.52
C HIS A 39 2.28 6.52 -16.58
N GLU A 40 1.57 5.65 -15.84
CA GLU A 40 2.20 4.69 -14.91
C GLU A 40 3.16 3.72 -15.63
N LEU A 41 2.80 3.28 -16.84
CA LEU A 41 3.66 2.45 -17.66
C LEU A 41 4.95 3.18 -18.05
N GLY A 42 4.92 4.51 -18.19
CA GLY A 42 6.11 5.32 -18.37
C GLY A 42 7.11 5.17 -17.23
N HIS A 43 6.65 5.26 -15.97
CA HIS A 43 7.51 5.01 -14.81
C HIS A 43 8.10 3.61 -14.84
N VAL A 44 7.29 2.60 -15.19
CA VAL A 44 7.74 1.22 -15.28
C VAL A 44 8.83 1.06 -16.34
N ILE A 45 8.62 1.58 -17.56
CA ILE A 45 9.59 1.47 -18.66
C ILE A 45 10.92 2.12 -18.27
N PHE A 46 10.89 3.36 -17.78
CA PHE A 46 12.11 4.08 -17.41
C PHE A 46 12.82 3.44 -16.21
N GLY A 47 12.06 2.92 -15.25
CA GLY A 47 12.62 2.18 -14.13
C GLY A 47 13.30 0.87 -14.55
N LEU A 48 12.67 0.10 -15.45
CA LEU A 48 13.25 -1.12 -16.01
C LEU A 48 14.52 -0.82 -16.83
N MET A 49 14.52 0.25 -17.63
CA MET A 49 15.71 0.73 -18.34
C MET A 49 16.84 1.14 -17.38
N GLY A 50 16.50 1.70 -16.21
CA GLY A 50 17.43 1.99 -15.12
C GLY A 50 17.93 0.75 -14.35
N GLY A 51 17.42 -0.43 -14.65
CA GLY A 51 17.74 -1.69 -13.97
C GLY A 51 17.00 -1.91 -12.64
N LEU A 52 15.92 -1.16 -12.39
CA LEU A 52 14.99 -1.45 -11.29
C LEU A 52 14.12 -2.65 -11.64
N LYS A 53 13.57 -3.31 -10.62
CA LYS A 53 12.70 -4.48 -10.79
C LYS A 53 11.25 -4.07 -10.61
N PHE A 54 10.41 -4.38 -11.59
CA PHE A 54 8.97 -4.17 -11.52
C PHE A 54 8.34 -5.03 -10.43
N LYS A 55 7.56 -4.41 -9.53
CA LYS A 55 6.82 -5.07 -8.46
C LYS A 55 5.33 -5.10 -8.77
N PHE A 56 4.69 -3.94 -8.89
CA PHE A 56 3.29 -3.84 -9.31
C PHE A 56 2.96 -2.48 -9.94
N MET A 57 1.84 -2.43 -10.64
CA MET A 57 1.20 -1.23 -11.15
C MET A 57 -0.31 -1.39 -11.01
N ALA A 58 -0.98 -0.43 -10.36
CA ALA A 58 -2.42 -0.40 -10.18
C ALA A 58 -3.02 0.80 -10.91
N VAL A 59 -4.09 0.58 -11.68
CA VAL A 59 -4.82 1.61 -12.42
C VAL A 59 -6.30 1.25 -12.41
N GLY A 60 -7.11 2.14 -11.86
CA GLY A 60 -8.54 1.88 -11.68
C GLY A 60 -8.78 0.56 -10.92
N PRO A 61 -9.65 -0.33 -11.45
CA PRO A 61 -9.97 -1.60 -10.79
C PRO A 61 -8.94 -2.72 -11.05
N ILE A 62 -7.85 -2.45 -11.77
CA ILE A 62 -6.89 -3.48 -12.19
C ILE A 62 -5.54 -3.24 -11.53
N THR A 63 -4.91 -4.30 -11.02
CA THR A 63 -3.52 -4.33 -10.59
C THR A 63 -2.76 -5.38 -11.38
N VAL A 64 -1.66 -4.98 -11.99
CA VAL A 64 -0.68 -5.87 -12.64
C VAL A 64 0.50 -6.00 -11.69
N GLN A 65 0.85 -7.21 -11.27
CA GLN A 65 1.93 -7.43 -10.31
C GLN A 65 2.82 -8.60 -10.69
N ASN A 66 4.10 -8.51 -10.33
CA ASN A 66 5.08 -9.55 -10.51
C ASN A 66 5.12 -10.45 -9.27
N GLU A 67 4.56 -11.65 -9.39
CA GLU A 67 4.58 -12.68 -8.36
C GLU A 67 5.61 -13.74 -8.71
N LYS A 68 6.73 -13.76 -7.97
CA LYS A 68 7.80 -14.76 -8.12
C LYS A 68 8.28 -14.92 -9.57
N GLY A 69 8.42 -13.80 -10.29
CA GLY A 69 8.87 -13.76 -11.68
C GLY A 69 7.76 -13.89 -12.73
N LYS A 70 6.49 -14.05 -12.32
CA LYS A 70 5.34 -14.16 -13.23
C LYS A 70 4.45 -12.93 -13.11
N ILE A 71 4.09 -12.34 -14.25
CA ILE A 71 3.13 -11.24 -14.29
C ILE A 71 1.72 -11.81 -14.07
N ARG A 72 0.99 -11.25 -13.11
CA ARG A 72 -0.40 -11.60 -12.80
C ARG A 72 -1.26 -10.35 -12.75
N ILE A 73 -2.51 -10.52 -13.19
CA ILE A 73 -3.53 -9.47 -13.14
C ILE A 73 -4.50 -9.79 -12.01
N ARG A 74 -4.77 -8.81 -11.16
CA ARG A 74 -5.68 -8.90 -10.02
C ARG A 74 -6.62 -7.70 -9.99
N GLU A 75 -7.71 -7.85 -9.25
CA GLU A 75 -8.57 -6.73 -8.88
C GLU A 75 -7.82 -5.81 -7.91
N ASN A 76 -7.87 -4.50 -8.17
CA ASN A 76 -7.40 -3.50 -7.23
C ASN A 76 -8.39 -3.35 -6.08
N LYS A 77 -8.00 -3.81 -4.88
CA LYS A 77 -8.79 -3.67 -3.66
C LYS A 77 -8.49 -2.39 -2.88
N LEU A 78 -7.44 -1.67 -3.25
CA LEU A 78 -6.99 -0.45 -2.59
C LEU A 78 -7.46 0.75 -3.40
N TRP A 79 -8.59 1.34 -2.99
CA TRP A 79 -9.20 2.46 -3.70
C TRP A 79 -8.30 3.70 -3.75
N GLU A 80 -7.35 3.81 -2.82
CA GLU A 80 -6.31 4.85 -2.84
C GLU A 80 -5.41 4.75 -4.09
N TYR A 81 -5.25 3.56 -4.67
CA TYR A 81 -4.44 3.33 -5.88
C TYR A 81 -5.25 3.42 -7.17
N PHE A 82 -6.53 3.77 -7.08
CA PHE A 82 -7.41 3.87 -8.25
C PHE A 82 -6.89 4.89 -9.28
N GLY A 83 -6.26 5.96 -8.81
CA GLY A 83 -5.71 7.04 -9.64
C GLY A 83 -4.40 6.73 -10.36
N GLY A 84 -3.82 5.53 -10.17
CA GLY A 84 -2.50 5.19 -10.73
C GLY A 84 -1.43 5.11 -9.64
N VAL A 85 -0.77 3.96 -9.51
CA VAL A 85 0.45 3.79 -8.73
C VAL A 85 1.33 2.71 -9.39
N ALA A 86 2.57 3.04 -9.69
CA ALA A 86 3.62 2.09 -10.06
C ALA A 86 4.67 1.93 -8.95
N MET A 87 4.97 0.69 -8.58
CA MET A 87 6.04 0.36 -7.65
C MET A 87 7.13 -0.47 -8.34
N LEU A 88 8.35 0.05 -8.23
CA LEU A 88 9.57 -0.66 -8.59
C LEU A 88 10.47 -0.75 -7.36
N VAL A 89 11.35 -1.74 -7.34
CA VAL A 89 12.33 -1.94 -6.27
C VAL A 89 13.74 -2.00 -6.83
N PRO A 90 14.75 -1.47 -6.12
CA PRO A 90 16.13 -1.65 -6.54
C PRO A 90 16.52 -3.14 -6.53
N PRO A 91 17.45 -3.56 -7.42
CA PRO A 91 17.93 -4.95 -7.44
C PRO A 91 18.74 -5.31 -6.18
N SER A 92 19.37 -4.31 -5.56
CA SER A 92 20.11 -4.40 -4.29
C SER A 92 20.14 -3.02 -3.61
N ILE A 93 20.41 -2.98 -2.30
CA ILE A 93 20.53 -1.71 -1.58
C ILE A 93 21.72 -0.88 -2.06
N GLU A 94 22.81 -1.55 -2.44
CA GLU A 94 24.06 -0.93 -2.92
C GLU A 94 24.04 -0.57 -4.40
N THR A 95 22.86 -0.49 -5.03
CA THR A 95 22.74 -0.18 -6.45
C THR A 95 23.46 1.15 -6.76
N PRO A 96 24.50 1.16 -7.62
CA PRO A 96 25.21 2.38 -7.93
C PRO A 96 24.30 3.40 -8.60
N ASN A 97 24.46 4.68 -8.23
CA ASN A 97 23.65 5.79 -8.73
C ASN A 97 22.13 5.58 -8.56
N LEU A 98 21.72 4.90 -7.48
CA LEU A 98 20.31 4.58 -7.25
C LEU A 98 19.41 5.82 -7.29
N SER A 99 19.86 6.94 -6.73
CA SER A 99 19.11 8.20 -6.74
C SER A 99 18.80 8.68 -8.15
N LYS A 100 19.81 8.70 -9.03
CA LYS A 100 19.64 9.08 -10.44
C LYS A 100 18.72 8.12 -11.19
N LYS A 101 18.84 6.81 -10.94
CA LYS A 101 17.97 5.79 -11.56
C LYS A 101 16.49 6.00 -11.17
N TRP A 102 16.23 6.27 -9.90
CA TRP A 102 14.90 6.61 -9.41
C TRP A 102 14.41 7.94 -9.97
N ALA A 103 15.27 8.96 -10.06
CA ALA A 103 14.91 10.23 -10.68
C ALA A 103 14.41 10.03 -12.13
N TRP A 104 15.10 9.21 -12.92
CA TRP A 104 14.67 8.88 -14.28
C TRP A 104 13.38 8.04 -14.33
N MET A 105 13.21 7.07 -13.41
CA MET A 105 11.95 6.34 -13.27
C MET A 105 10.79 7.32 -13.02
N THR A 106 10.95 8.24 -12.07
CA THR A 106 9.94 9.24 -11.74
C THR A 106 9.61 10.15 -12.93
N LEU A 107 10.57 10.51 -13.79
CA LEU A 107 10.26 11.28 -14.99
C LEU A 107 9.56 10.47 -16.10
N GLY A 108 9.57 9.14 -16.01
CA GLY A 108 9.01 8.27 -17.04
C GLY A 108 7.55 8.57 -17.37
N GLY A 109 6.69 8.75 -16.36
CA GLY A 109 5.26 9.06 -16.55
C GLY A 109 5.01 10.43 -17.19
N PRO A 110 5.61 11.52 -16.69
CA PRO A 110 5.56 12.82 -17.36
C PRO A 110 6.06 12.78 -18.81
N ILE A 111 7.17 12.09 -19.10
CA ILE A 111 7.72 11.98 -20.46
C ILE A 111 6.75 11.24 -21.37
N THR A 112 6.23 10.07 -20.97
CA THR A 112 5.26 9.34 -21.80
C THR A 112 3.99 10.13 -22.01
N SER A 113 3.53 10.87 -21.01
CA SER A 113 2.33 11.70 -21.11
C SER A 113 2.49 12.80 -22.16
N VAL A 114 3.62 13.50 -22.18
CA VAL A 114 3.90 14.52 -23.22
C VAL A 114 3.97 13.89 -24.60
N LEU A 115 4.67 12.76 -24.75
CA LEU A 115 4.82 12.08 -26.03
C LEU A 115 3.47 11.65 -26.61
N PHE A 116 2.62 11.03 -25.80
CA PHE A 116 1.29 10.61 -26.23
C PHE A 116 0.36 11.79 -26.47
N GLY A 117 0.42 12.84 -25.65
CA GLY A 117 -0.37 14.07 -25.83
C GLY A 117 -0.06 14.81 -27.13
N ILE A 118 1.23 14.97 -27.47
CA ILE A 118 1.67 15.56 -28.74
C ILE A 118 1.22 14.68 -29.93
N THR A 119 1.46 13.36 -29.83
CA THR A 119 1.17 12.43 -30.93
C THR A 119 -0.33 12.38 -31.22
N SER A 120 -1.18 12.22 -30.20
CA SER A 120 -2.63 12.18 -30.40
C SER A 120 -3.20 13.53 -30.82
N GLY A 121 -2.64 14.65 -30.32
CA GLY A 121 -3.01 15.99 -30.74
C GLY A 121 -2.70 16.23 -32.22
N TYR A 122 -1.54 15.78 -32.69
CA TYR A 122 -1.17 15.83 -34.10
C TYR A 122 -2.11 14.99 -34.98
N ILE A 123 -2.39 13.75 -34.59
CA ILE A 123 -3.31 12.88 -35.34
C ILE A 123 -4.73 13.49 -35.34
N TYR A 124 -5.15 14.13 -34.25
CA TYR A 124 -6.42 14.85 -34.19
C TYR A 124 -6.50 15.98 -35.23
N MET A 125 -5.45 16.79 -35.40
CA MET A 125 -5.45 17.89 -36.38
C MET A 125 -5.68 17.41 -37.82
N VAL A 126 -5.33 16.16 -38.14
CA VAL A 126 -5.53 15.57 -39.46
C VAL A 126 -6.86 14.82 -39.57
N SER A 127 -7.24 14.08 -38.53
CA SER A 127 -8.40 13.17 -38.54
C SER A 127 -9.71 13.79 -38.05
N TYR A 128 -9.64 14.87 -37.27
CA TYR A 128 -10.75 15.49 -36.54
C TYR A 128 -11.53 14.54 -35.61
N TYR A 129 -10.94 13.41 -35.22
CA TYR A 129 -11.57 12.44 -34.33
C TYR A 129 -11.51 12.92 -32.87
N GLN A 130 -12.65 13.36 -32.34
CA GLN A 130 -12.74 14.07 -31.04
C GLN A 130 -12.16 13.30 -29.84
N TYR A 131 -12.21 11.97 -29.84
CA TYR A 131 -11.65 11.19 -28.74
C TYR A 131 -10.11 11.30 -28.65
N LEU A 132 -9.42 11.56 -29.78
CA LEU A 132 -7.98 11.85 -29.75
C LEU A 132 -7.69 13.22 -29.13
N LEU A 133 -8.60 14.19 -29.30
CA LEU A 133 -8.49 15.47 -28.59
C LEU A 133 -8.65 15.27 -27.09
N TYR A 134 -9.65 14.50 -26.63
CA TYR A 134 -9.79 14.18 -25.20
C TYR A 134 -8.56 13.47 -24.65
N PHE A 135 -8.07 12.45 -25.36
CA PHE A 135 -6.87 11.72 -24.99
C PHE A 135 -5.64 12.62 -24.94
N SER A 136 -5.47 13.54 -25.91
CA SER A 136 -4.41 14.55 -25.94
C SER A 136 -4.47 15.50 -24.75
N VAL A 137 -5.63 16.12 -24.53
CA VAL A 137 -5.84 17.09 -23.44
C VAL A 137 -5.60 16.43 -22.09
N LEU A 138 -6.16 15.23 -21.85
CA LEU A 138 -5.97 14.51 -20.59
C LEU A 138 -4.51 14.14 -20.34
N HIS A 139 -3.74 13.79 -21.38
CA HIS A 139 -2.31 13.56 -21.26
C HIS A 139 -1.53 14.82 -20.87
N PHE A 140 -1.87 15.98 -21.43
CA PHE A 140 -1.28 17.25 -21.00
C PHE A 140 -1.72 17.64 -19.59
N THR A 141 -2.97 17.35 -19.20
CA THR A 141 -3.48 17.59 -17.85
C THR A 141 -2.70 16.76 -16.83
N ILE A 142 -2.57 15.44 -17.02
CA ILE A 142 -1.84 14.58 -16.07
C ILE A 142 -0.35 14.98 -16.02
N PHE A 143 0.26 15.32 -17.17
CA PHE A 143 1.62 15.86 -17.19
C PHE A 143 1.74 17.12 -16.34
N ALA A 144 0.88 18.12 -16.56
CA ALA A 144 0.92 19.38 -15.83
C ALA A 144 0.73 19.19 -14.31
N VAL A 145 -0.17 18.30 -13.90
CA VAL A 145 -0.43 18.02 -12.48
C VAL A 145 0.74 17.29 -11.81
N THR A 146 1.40 16.39 -12.53
CA THR A 146 2.47 15.53 -11.96
C THR A 146 3.86 16.18 -12.00
N ILE A 147 4.16 16.99 -13.03
CA ILE A 147 5.48 17.62 -13.17
C ILE A 147 5.67 18.85 -12.26
N VAL A 148 4.58 19.51 -11.84
CA VAL A 148 4.68 20.66 -10.94
C VAL A 148 5.14 20.17 -9.57
N PRO A 149 6.22 20.72 -9.00
CA PRO A 149 6.81 20.19 -7.78
C PRO A 149 5.99 20.59 -6.54
N ILE A 150 5.15 19.67 -6.07
CA ILE A 150 4.24 19.87 -4.94
C ILE A 150 4.57 18.87 -3.83
N LYS A 151 4.62 19.37 -2.59
CA LYS A 151 4.69 18.55 -1.37
C LYS A 151 3.28 18.45 -0.78
N GLY A 152 2.56 17.39 -1.13
CA GLY A 152 1.26 17.07 -0.56
C GLY A 152 1.34 15.85 0.37
N THR A 153 0.22 15.13 0.53
CA THR A 153 0.20 13.80 1.17
C THR A 153 1.12 12.82 0.45
N PHE A 154 1.19 12.93 -0.88
CA PHE A 154 2.17 12.29 -1.74
C PHE A 154 3.01 13.35 -2.43
N LEU A 155 4.25 12.98 -2.78
CA LEU A 155 5.12 13.84 -3.57
C LEU A 155 4.75 13.69 -5.05
N SER A 156 4.54 14.82 -5.74
CA SER A 156 4.40 14.78 -7.20
C SER A 156 5.68 14.28 -7.87
N ASP A 157 5.58 13.77 -9.10
CA ASP A 157 6.73 13.28 -9.85
C ASP A 157 7.82 14.34 -9.99
N GLY A 158 7.42 15.59 -10.27
CA GLY A 158 8.35 16.71 -10.32
C GLY A 158 9.12 16.90 -9.01
N MET A 159 8.42 16.80 -7.86
CA MET A 159 9.07 16.94 -6.55
C MET A 159 9.99 15.75 -6.24
N GLN A 160 9.56 14.52 -6.52
CA GLN A 160 10.38 13.33 -6.36
C GLN A 160 11.64 13.41 -7.22
N PHE A 161 11.51 13.79 -8.49
CA PHE A 161 12.65 14.00 -9.39
C PHE A 161 13.62 15.05 -8.83
N LEU A 162 13.13 16.21 -8.39
CA LEU A 162 13.97 17.27 -7.83
C LEU A 162 14.72 16.86 -6.56
N ILE A 163 14.13 16.01 -5.72
CA ILE A 163 14.80 15.46 -4.55
C ILE A 163 15.88 14.48 -5.00
N LEU A 164 15.52 13.53 -5.86
CA LEU A 164 16.39 12.42 -6.25
C LEU A 164 17.55 12.84 -7.15
N ILE A 165 17.39 13.87 -7.99
CA ILE A 165 18.46 14.30 -8.90
C ILE A 165 19.61 14.99 -8.16
N LYS A 166 19.36 15.54 -6.96
CA LYS A 166 20.36 16.23 -6.14
C LYS A 166 21.39 15.28 -5.52
N ASP A 167 21.01 14.02 -5.32
CA ASP A 167 21.88 12.98 -4.75
C ASP A 167 22.50 13.37 -3.38
N ASP A 168 21.74 14.16 -2.61
CA ASP A 168 22.13 14.70 -1.29
C ASP A 168 21.55 13.88 -0.12
N GLU A 169 21.73 14.35 1.11
CA GLU A 169 21.14 13.75 2.32
C GLU A 169 19.61 13.59 2.23
N GLY A 170 18.91 14.53 1.59
CA GLY A 170 17.47 14.46 1.38
C GLY A 170 17.09 13.34 0.41
N ALA A 171 17.87 13.18 -0.67
CA ALA A 171 17.73 12.07 -1.59
C ALA A 171 17.96 10.72 -0.90
N ARG A 172 19.00 10.61 -0.06
CA ARG A 172 19.30 9.40 0.73
C ARG A 172 18.17 9.05 1.69
N GLY A 173 17.62 10.03 2.40
CA GLY A 173 16.47 9.83 3.29
C GLY A 173 15.22 9.36 2.53
N HIS A 174 14.97 9.92 1.34
CA HIS A 174 13.86 9.49 0.49
C HIS A 174 14.05 8.06 -0.04
N LEU A 175 15.25 7.72 -0.52
CA LEU A 175 15.60 6.37 -0.96
C LEU A 175 15.50 5.34 0.17
N TYR A 176 15.93 5.69 1.38
CA TYR A 176 15.79 4.84 2.55
C TYR A 176 14.32 4.43 2.76
N ASN A 177 13.39 5.39 2.72
CA ASN A 177 11.97 5.08 2.89
C ASN A 177 11.44 4.15 1.79
N ILE A 178 11.87 4.38 0.54
CA ILE A 178 11.54 3.51 -0.60
C ILE A 178 12.09 2.10 -0.39
N GLN A 179 13.32 1.96 0.08
CA GLN A 179 13.96 0.66 0.33
C GLN A 179 13.26 -0.10 1.47
N VAL A 180 12.94 0.57 2.57
CA VAL A 180 12.19 -0.02 3.70
C VAL A 180 10.83 -0.52 3.24
N SER A 181 10.07 0.32 2.52
CA SER A 181 8.79 -0.11 1.92
C SER A 181 8.97 -1.27 0.94
N GLY A 182 10.08 -1.30 0.20
CA GLY A 182 10.44 -2.40 -0.70
C GLY A 182 10.59 -3.75 0.01
N GLU A 183 11.27 -3.79 1.16
CA GLU A 183 11.42 -5.01 1.97
C GLU A 183 10.11 -5.40 2.66
N LEU A 184 9.38 -4.44 3.26
CA LEU A 184 8.07 -4.70 3.89
C LEU A 184 7.03 -5.27 2.93
N LEU A 185 7.05 -4.83 1.66
CA LEU A 185 6.17 -5.34 0.60
C LEU A 185 6.80 -6.52 -0.17
N SER A 186 7.97 -7.01 0.26
CA SER A 186 8.65 -8.13 -0.38
C SER A 186 7.96 -9.46 -0.08
N TYR A 187 8.26 -10.47 -0.90
CA TYR A 187 7.86 -11.86 -0.65
C TYR A 187 8.85 -12.59 0.28
N LYS A 188 9.93 -11.91 0.67
CA LYS A 188 10.97 -12.47 1.53
C LYS A 188 10.43 -12.56 2.95
N ARG A 189 10.73 -13.66 3.62
CA ARG A 189 10.48 -13.78 5.05
C ARG A 189 11.37 -12.74 5.78
N PRO A 190 10.93 -12.12 6.90
CA PRO A 190 11.64 -11.02 7.53
C PRO A 190 13.12 -11.25 7.84
N LYS A 191 13.52 -12.46 8.26
CA LYS A 191 14.93 -12.80 8.49
C LYS A 191 15.81 -12.76 7.23
N ASP A 192 15.19 -12.81 6.04
CA ASP A 192 15.87 -12.76 4.74
C ASP A 192 15.87 -11.33 4.15
N TRP A 193 15.36 -10.33 4.89
CA TRP A 193 15.50 -8.92 4.51
C TRP A 193 16.96 -8.48 4.60
N ASP A 194 17.28 -7.36 3.93
CA ASP A 194 18.63 -6.84 3.93
C ASP A 194 19.03 -6.34 5.33
N GLU A 195 19.97 -7.06 5.95
CA GLU A 195 20.43 -6.81 7.33
C GLU A 195 20.95 -5.38 7.51
N ARG A 196 21.62 -4.81 6.50
CA ARG A 196 22.14 -3.45 6.59
C ARG A 196 21.01 -2.43 6.68
N LEU A 197 19.88 -2.68 6.01
CA LEU A 197 18.70 -1.82 6.13
C LEU A 197 18.06 -1.92 7.52
N VAL A 198 18.08 -3.12 8.11
CA VAL A 198 17.63 -3.34 9.49
C VAL A 198 18.51 -2.55 10.45
N GLU A 199 19.84 -2.67 10.36
CA GLU A 199 20.80 -1.93 11.18
C GLU A 199 20.64 -0.40 11.04
N ILE A 200 20.50 0.11 9.80
CA ILE A 200 20.25 1.55 9.57
C ILE A 200 18.91 1.98 10.19
N SER A 201 17.89 1.13 10.10
CA SER A 201 16.59 1.40 10.71
C SER A 201 16.68 1.42 12.23
N GLU A 202 17.45 0.51 12.83
CA GLU A 202 17.70 0.47 14.29
C GLU A 202 18.35 1.74 14.81
N GLU A 203 19.31 2.31 14.09
CA GLU A 203 19.91 3.60 14.46
C GLU A 203 18.91 4.74 14.30
N LYS A 204 18.14 4.76 13.21
CA LYS A 204 17.16 5.82 12.94
C LYS A 204 16.00 5.86 13.93
N ILE A 205 15.53 4.71 14.43
CA ILE A 205 14.45 4.67 15.43
C ILE A 205 14.89 5.17 16.82
N LYS A 206 16.20 5.25 17.08
CA LYS A 206 16.75 5.81 18.32
C LYS A 206 16.75 7.34 18.30
N GLU A 207 16.75 7.96 17.12
CA GLU A 207 16.67 9.41 16.94
C GLU A 207 15.34 9.98 17.48
N ASP A 208 15.36 11.22 17.98
CA ASP A 208 14.15 11.91 18.46
C ASP A 208 13.31 12.45 17.27
N LYS A 209 12.66 11.52 16.58
CA LYS A 209 11.82 11.78 15.41
C LYS A 209 10.36 11.45 15.66
N SER A 210 9.48 12.07 14.88
CA SER A 210 8.05 11.80 14.96
C SER A 210 7.74 10.34 14.61
N ILE A 211 6.73 9.74 15.28
CA ILE A 211 6.31 8.35 15.01
C ILE A 211 6.01 8.09 13.53
N ARG A 212 5.51 9.11 12.83
CA ARG A 212 5.19 9.06 11.40
C ARG A 212 6.43 8.80 10.55
N GLU A 213 7.59 9.33 10.95
CA GLU A 213 8.85 9.16 10.21
C GLU A 213 9.51 7.81 10.47
N ILE A 214 9.38 7.30 11.70
CA ILE A 214 10.08 6.07 12.10
C ILE A 214 9.23 4.80 11.94
N MET A 215 7.91 4.92 11.76
CA MET A 215 6.95 3.82 11.68
C MET A 215 7.40 2.65 10.78
N SER A 216 7.78 2.93 9.52
CA SER A 216 8.14 1.87 8.58
C SER A 216 9.45 1.19 8.99
N GLY A 217 10.43 1.97 9.45
CA GLY A 217 11.69 1.44 9.97
C GLY A 217 11.48 0.60 11.23
N LEU A 218 10.61 1.04 12.14
CA LEU A 218 10.27 0.29 13.34
C LEU A 218 9.59 -1.04 13.02
N MET A 219 8.67 -1.04 12.05
CA MET A 219 8.03 -2.27 11.57
C MET A 219 9.07 -3.22 10.97
N LEU A 220 10.01 -2.70 10.16
CA LEU A 220 11.09 -3.49 9.57
C LEU A 220 11.95 -4.16 10.66
N VAL A 221 12.42 -3.36 11.63
CA VAL A 221 13.24 -3.85 12.75
C VAL A 221 12.50 -4.89 13.57
N PHE A 222 11.26 -4.59 13.99
CA PHE A 222 10.48 -5.49 14.81
C PHE A 222 10.29 -6.86 14.16
N TYR A 223 9.87 -6.90 12.89
CA TYR A 223 9.69 -8.17 12.19
C TYR A 223 11.00 -8.92 11.93
N ALA A 224 12.06 -8.21 11.51
CA ALA A 224 13.35 -8.85 11.25
C ALA A 224 13.92 -9.49 12.52
N ARG A 225 13.99 -8.73 13.63
CA ARG A 225 14.49 -9.23 14.91
C ARG A 225 13.58 -10.29 15.51
N ALA A 226 12.26 -10.17 15.36
CA ALA A 226 11.36 -11.20 15.88
C ALA A 226 11.51 -12.54 15.16
N ASP A 227 11.83 -12.53 13.87
CA ASP A 227 12.08 -13.74 13.09
C ASP A 227 13.47 -14.34 13.33
N GLN A 228 14.48 -13.49 13.56
CA GLN A 228 15.86 -13.91 13.81
C GLN A 228 16.06 -14.40 15.26
N GLU A 229 15.47 -13.72 16.23
CA GLU A 229 15.79 -13.86 17.65
C GLU A 229 14.60 -14.25 18.52
N GLY A 230 13.37 -14.22 17.97
CA GLY A 230 12.12 -14.44 18.68
C GLY A 230 11.42 -13.15 19.10
N MET A 231 10.09 -13.20 19.16
CA MET A 231 9.24 -12.04 19.50
C MET A 231 9.58 -11.46 20.87
N GLU A 232 9.98 -12.28 21.84
CA GLU A 232 10.33 -11.85 23.20
C GLU A 232 11.52 -10.89 23.24
N LYS A 233 12.51 -11.07 22.36
CA LYS A 233 13.67 -10.17 22.28
C LYS A 233 13.36 -8.92 21.47
N ALA A 234 12.60 -9.08 20.39
CA ALA A 234 12.27 -7.97 19.49
C ALA A 234 11.28 -6.96 20.11
N ILE A 235 10.54 -7.34 21.15
CA ILE A 235 9.51 -6.47 21.72
C ILE A 235 10.08 -5.17 22.31
N VAL A 236 11.35 -5.17 22.72
CA VAL A 236 12.04 -3.99 23.27
C VAL A 236 11.97 -2.77 22.35
N HIS A 237 11.93 -3.00 21.03
CA HIS A 237 11.80 -1.91 20.06
C HIS A 237 10.40 -1.26 20.08
N LEU A 238 9.36 -2.01 20.45
CA LEU A 238 7.98 -1.52 20.52
C LEU A 238 7.65 -0.85 21.87
N GLU A 239 8.34 -1.22 22.95
CA GLU A 239 8.04 -0.75 24.32
C GLU A 239 7.99 0.77 24.43
N LYS A 240 8.97 1.48 23.85
CA LYS A 240 9.00 2.94 23.83
C LYS A 240 7.78 3.54 23.14
N ILE A 241 7.31 2.92 22.06
CA ILE A 241 6.19 3.44 21.26
C ILE A 241 4.85 3.19 21.92
N VAL A 242 4.64 2.02 22.52
CA VAL A 242 3.37 1.69 23.17
C VAL A 242 3.14 2.44 24.48
N GLN A 243 4.19 3.05 25.03
CA GLN A 243 4.13 3.98 26.17
C GLN A 243 3.74 5.41 25.78
N LEU A 244 3.78 5.77 24.48
CA LEU A 244 3.41 7.10 24.04
C LEU A 244 1.90 7.35 24.23
N PRO A 245 1.49 8.57 24.60
CA PRO A 245 0.08 8.93 24.68
C PRO A 245 -0.61 8.74 23.32
N VAL A 246 -1.70 7.98 23.31
CA VAL A 246 -2.51 7.77 22.11
C VAL A 246 -3.46 8.96 21.91
N THR A 247 -3.24 9.71 20.84
CA THR A 247 -4.04 10.87 20.42
C THR A 247 -4.88 10.52 19.18
N LYS A 248 -5.84 11.38 18.83
CA LYS A 248 -6.62 11.21 17.59
C LYS A 248 -5.76 11.25 16.33
N GLU A 249 -4.62 11.95 16.37
CA GLU A 249 -3.72 12.14 15.25
C GLU A 249 -2.75 10.96 15.10
N ASN A 250 -2.20 10.44 16.21
CA ASN A 250 -1.18 9.40 16.14
C ASN A 250 -1.74 7.97 16.12
N LYS A 251 -3.01 7.76 16.52
CA LYS A 251 -3.60 6.41 16.64
C LYS A 251 -3.48 5.57 15.36
N TYR A 252 -3.48 6.22 14.19
CA TYR A 252 -3.36 5.54 12.90
C TYR A 252 -1.94 5.03 12.62
N PHE A 253 -0.92 5.62 13.26
CA PHE A 253 0.47 5.20 13.14
C PHE A 253 0.88 4.19 14.22
N VAL A 254 0.20 4.19 15.38
CA VAL A 254 0.57 3.31 16.52
C VAL A 254 -0.27 2.04 16.66
N GLY A 255 -1.43 1.96 15.99
CA GLY A 255 -2.39 0.88 16.19
C GLY A 255 -1.81 -0.52 16.02
N SER A 256 -1.04 -0.78 14.96
CA SER A 256 -0.42 -2.09 14.73
C SER A 256 0.59 -2.46 15.82
N PHE A 257 1.39 -1.50 16.31
CA PHE A 257 2.34 -1.73 17.39
C PHE A 257 1.65 -2.09 18.71
N HIS A 258 0.54 -1.43 19.05
CA HIS A 258 -0.28 -1.82 20.21
C HIS A 258 -0.88 -3.22 20.04
N SER A 259 -1.27 -3.60 18.82
CA SER A 259 -1.78 -4.95 18.55
C SER A 259 -0.71 -6.04 18.73
N TRP A 260 0.50 -5.83 18.20
CA TRP A 260 1.61 -6.78 18.38
C TRP A 260 2.08 -6.84 19.83
N TYR A 261 2.10 -5.71 20.54
CA TYR A 261 2.44 -5.71 21.96
C TYR A 261 1.44 -6.49 22.81
N LEU A 262 0.13 -6.35 22.56
CA LEU A 262 -0.86 -7.17 23.25
C LEU A 262 -0.74 -8.65 22.92
N LEU A 263 -0.45 -8.99 21.67
CA LEU A 263 -0.18 -10.38 21.28
C LEU A 263 1.01 -10.94 22.06
N TYR A 264 2.13 -10.22 22.11
CA TYR A 264 3.29 -10.59 22.92
C TYR A 264 2.92 -10.83 24.38
N ARG A 265 2.17 -9.91 24.99
CA ARG A 265 1.77 -10.01 26.40
C ARG A 265 0.93 -11.25 26.67
N VAL A 266 0.02 -11.62 25.76
CA VAL A 266 -0.78 -12.84 25.92
C VAL A 266 0.04 -14.12 25.73
N LEU A 267 0.97 -14.12 24.77
CA LEU A 267 1.77 -15.31 24.46
C LEU A 267 2.82 -15.58 25.55
N TYR A 268 3.47 -14.54 26.08
CA TYR A 268 4.67 -14.70 26.91
C TYR A 268 4.53 -14.16 28.35
N GLN A 269 3.57 -13.29 28.63
CA GLN A 269 3.43 -12.63 29.94
C GLN A 269 1.98 -12.56 30.45
N GLN A 270 1.17 -13.59 30.14
CA GLN A 270 -0.27 -13.55 30.42
C GLN A 270 -0.59 -13.35 31.90
N GLU A 271 0.18 -13.97 32.80
CA GLU A 271 -0.04 -13.90 34.25
C GLU A 271 0.01 -12.46 34.78
N ASN A 272 0.73 -11.57 34.07
CA ASN A 272 0.90 -10.16 34.41
C ASN A 272 0.08 -9.23 33.49
N LEU A 273 -0.87 -9.75 32.71
CA LEU A 273 -1.69 -8.93 31.81
C LEU A 273 -3.08 -8.68 32.42
N TYR A 274 -3.30 -7.45 32.87
CA TYR A 274 -4.60 -7.04 33.42
C TYR A 274 -5.58 -6.62 32.31
N LEU A 275 -6.86 -6.97 32.47
CA LEU A 275 -7.92 -6.60 31.51
C LEU A 275 -7.96 -5.08 31.23
N GLN A 276 -7.76 -4.25 32.24
CA GLN A 276 -7.79 -2.79 32.09
C GLN A 276 -6.63 -2.28 31.23
N GLU A 277 -5.44 -2.88 31.39
CA GLU A 277 -4.28 -2.60 30.56
C GLU A 277 -4.55 -3.00 29.10
N ALA A 278 -5.05 -4.21 28.89
CA ALA A 278 -5.43 -4.69 27.55
C ALA A 278 -6.45 -3.77 26.87
N LYS A 279 -7.49 -3.33 27.61
CA LYS A 279 -8.48 -2.37 27.12
C LYS A 279 -7.87 -1.00 26.78
N ASN A 280 -6.82 -0.57 27.48
CA ASN A 280 -6.15 0.69 27.18
C ASN A 280 -5.37 0.62 25.87
N HIS A 281 -4.59 -0.45 25.64
CA HIS A 281 -3.92 -0.64 24.35
C HIS A 281 -4.92 -0.82 23.19
N ALA A 282 -6.03 -1.52 23.42
CA ALA A 282 -7.06 -1.75 22.41
C ALA A 282 -7.69 -0.45 21.87
N LYS A 283 -7.71 0.64 22.64
CA LYS A 283 -8.20 1.96 22.18
C LYS A 283 -7.36 2.56 21.05
N ALA A 284 -6.09 2.17 20.95
CA ALA A 284 -5.19 2.62 19.88
C ALA A 284 -5.46 1.89 18.55
N ILE A 285 -6.11 0.73 18.59
CA ILE A 285 -6.20 -0.19 17.46
C ILE A 285 -7.43 0.16 16.64
N THR A 286 -7.20 0.56 15.39
CA THR A 286 -8.27 0.96 14.45
C THR A 286 -8.62 -0.18 13.51
N ARG A 287 -9.71 -0.04 12.76
CA ARG A 287 -10.14 -1.00 11.73
C ARG A 287 -9.34 -0.91 10.42
N LEU A 288 -8.25 -0.14 10.38
CA LEU A 288 -7.35 -0.12 9.22
C LEU A 288 -6.63 -1.46 9.05
N ASP A 289 -6.22 -2.08 10.16
CA ASP A 289 -5.75 -3.46 10.21
C ASP A 289 -6.88 -4.33 10.80
N LEU A 290 -7.70 -4.91 9.92
CA LEU A 290 -8.83 -5.75 10.35
C LEU A 290 -8.38 -7.01 11.08
N HIS A 291 -7.27 -7.63 10.64
CA HIS A 291 -6.71 -8.80 11.30
C HIS A 291 -6.27 -8.46 12.73
N GLY A 292 -5.40 -7.45 12.89
CA GLY A 292 -4.94 -6.99 14.20
C GLY A 292 -6.10 -6.51 15.10
N TYR A 293 -7.10 -5.84 14.52
CA TYR A 293 -8.30 -5.41 15.24
C TYR A 293 -9.07 -6.60 15.80
N TYR A 294 -9.46 -7.58 14.97
CA TYR A 294 -10.23 -8.73 15.43
C TYR A 294 -9.44 -9.63 16.37
N ARG A 295 -8.14 -9.83 16.13
CA ARG A 295 -7.22 -10.53 17.04
C ARG A 295 -7.26 -9.91 18.43
N THR A 296 -7.19 -8.57 18.50
CA THR A 296 -7.24 -7.84 19.76
C THR A 296 -8.60 -7.98 20.46
N GLN A 297 -9.70 -7.92 19.72
CA GLN A 297 -11.03 -8.16 20.32
C GLN A 297 -11.14 -9.58 20.87
N GLY A 298 -10.58 -10.59 20.18
CA GLY A 298 -10.48 -11.97 20.68
C GLY A 298 -9.71 -12.04 22.00
N ILE A 299 -8.54 -11.40 22.07
CA ILE A 299 -7.72 -11.30 23.29
C ILE A 299 -8.51 -10.65 24.45
N ILE A 300 -9.22 -9.54 24.21
CA ILE A 300 -10.01 -8.89 25.26
C ILE A 300 -11.11 -9.82 25.76
N LYS A 301 -11.80 -10.54 24.86
CA LYS A 301 -12.86 -11.47 25.22
C LYS A 301 -12.35 -12.69 25.99
N TYR A 302 -11.18 -13.18 25.62
CA TYR A 302 -10.48 -14.21 26.39
C TYR A 302 -10.17 -13.74 27.83
N LEU A 303 -9.67 -12.51 28.00
CA LEU A 303 -9.43 -11.93 29.34
C LEU A 303 -10.71 -11.64 30.12
N GLU A 304 -11.84 -11.43 29.45
CA GLU A 304 -13.18 -11.32 30.05
C GLU A 304 -13.79 -12.69 30.42
N GLN A 305 -13.11 -13.81 30.11
CA GLN A 305 -13.62 -15.17 30.24
C GLN A 305 -14.86 -15.47 29.38
N ASP A 306 -15.07 -14.66 28.33
CA ASP A 306 -16.15 -14.78 27.35
C ASP A 306 -15.65 -15.58 26.14
N MET A 307 -15.57 -16.91 26.30
CA MET A 307 -14.98 -17.81 25.30
C MET A 307 -15.78 -17.87 24.00
N GLU A 308 -17.11 -17.74 24.06
CA GLU A 308 -17.96 -17.71 22.88
C GLU A 308 -17.65 -16.49 22.01
N ALA A 309 -17.60 -15.29 22.61
CA ALA A 309 -17.24 -14.08 21.88
C ALA A 309 -15.78 -14.10 21.42
N CYS A 310 -14.86 -14.67 22.22
CA CYS A 310 -13.48 -14.89 21.83
C CYS A 310 -13.40 -15.66 20.51
N HIS A 311 -14.04 -16.83 20.43
CA HIS A 311 -14.03 -17.66 19.22
C HIS A 311 -14.63 -16.97 18.00
N ILE A 312 -15.70 -16.17 18.18
CA ILE A 312 -16.29 -15.36 17.10
C ILE A 312 -15.27 -14.38 16.53
N TYR A 313 -14.51 -13.70 17.40
CA TYR A 313 -13.50 -12.74 16.97
C TYR A 313 -12.26 -13.41 16.38
N MET A 314 -11.81 -14.53 16.96
CA MET A 314 -10.71 -15.32 16.41
C MET A 314 -11.03 -15.84 15.00
N LYS A 315 -12.27 -16.30 14.76
CA LYS A 315 -12.73 -16.69 13.41
C LYS A 315 -12.69 -15.54 12.41
N LYS A 316 -13.08 -14.33 12.85
CA LYS A 316 -12.99 -13.12 12.00
C LYS A 316 -11.53 -12.76 11.71
N ALA A 317 -10.65 -12.81 12.72
CA ALA A 317 -9.23 -12.55 12.55
C ALA A 317 -8.60 -13.53 11.55
N ASP A 318 -8.88 -14.84 11.69
CA ASP A 318 -8.36 -15.87 10.79
C ASP A 318 -8.79 -15.65 9.33
N LYS A 319 -10.06 -15.27 9.12
CA LYS A 319 -10.60 -14.97 7.79
C LYS A 319 -9.87 -13.78 7.14
N GLU A 320 -9.64 -12.72 7.90
CA GLU A 320 -8.94 -11.53 7.39
C GLU A 320 -7.46 -11.83 7.11
N LEU A 321 -6.80 -12.61 7.97
CA LEU A 321 -5.41 -13.05 7.73
C LEU A 321 -5.31 -13.92 6.47
N LYS A 322 -6.21 -14.91 6.30
CA LYS A 322 -6.30 -15.74 5.07
C LYS A 322 -6.53 -14.90 3.81
N SER A 323 -7.24 -13.80 3.93
CA SER A 323 -7.43 -12.86 2.83
C SER A 323 -6.15 -12.08 2.51
N ALA A 324 -5.45 -11.59 3.55
CA ALA A 324 -4.19 -10.87 3.44
C ALA A 324 -3.06 -11.73 2.86
N GLU A 325 -2.96 -13.00 3.26
CA GLU A 325 -1.96 -13.97 2.79
C GLU A 325 -2.00 -14.20 1.28
N LYS A 326 -3.11 -13.90 0.60
CA LYS A 326 -3.21 -13.94 -0.87
C LYS A 326 -2.28 -12.93 -1.58
N SER A 327 -1.81 -11.93 -0.85
CA SER A 327 -0.76 -11.00 -1.32
C SER A 327 0.62 -11.65 -1.39
N GLU A 328 0.81 -12.79 -0.72
CA GLU A 328 2.08 -13.51 -0.55
C GLU A 328 3.18 -12.70 0.16
N ILE A 329 2.86 -11.54 0.76
CA ILE A 329 3.83 -10.71 1.48
C ILE A 329 4.49 -11.51 2.60
N GLY A 330 5.81 -11.44 2.70
CA GLY A 330 6.59 -12.39 3.48
C GLY A 330 6.45 -12.26 5.00
N TYR A 331 6.25 -11.05 5.54
CA TYR A 331 6.03 -10.88 6.99
C TYR A 331 4.74 -11.53 7.49
N LEU A 332 3.75 -11.75 6.61
CA LEU A 332 2.48 -12.40 6.99
C LEU A 332 2.68 -13.85 7.45
N GLN A 333 3.82 -14.48 7.08
CA GLN A 333 4.20 -15.78 7.62
C GLN A 333 4.38 -15.72 9.14
N LEU A 334 4.97 -14.65 9.68
CA LEU A 334 5.12 -14.47 11.14
C LEU A 334 3.77 -14.18 11.79
N ASP A 335 2.95 -13.31 11.19
CA ASP A 335 1.60 -13.05 11.71
C ASP A 335 0.79 -14.34 11.80
N ARG A 336 0.93 -15.26 10.82
CA ARG A 336 0.32 -16.59 10.86
C ARG A 336 0.91 -17.46 11.97
N GLU A 337 2.23 -17.57 12.06
CA GLU A 337 2.90 -18.37 13.10
C GLU A 337 2.48 -17.90 14.51
N TRP A 338 2.44 -16.58 14.75
CA TRP A 338 1.97 -16.04 16.04
C TRP A 338 0.47 -16.22 16.26
N PHE A 339 -0.33 -16.17 15.20
CA PHE A 339 -1.78 -16.39 15.32
C PHE A 339 -2.11 -17.84 15.65
N GLU A 340 -1.37 -18.83 15.12
CA GLU A 340 -1.54 -20.23 15.51
C GLU A 340 -1.10 -20.48 16.97
N GLN A 341 -0.02 -19.84 17.45
CA GLN A 341 0.32 -19.88 18.88
C GLN A 341 -0.78 -19.27 19.76
N LEU A 342 -1.41 -18.18 19.30
CA LEU A 342 -2.53 -17.57 20.02
C LEU A 342 -3.75 -18.50 20.06
N LYS A 343 -4.05 -19.22 18.97
CA LYS A 343 -5.14 -20.21 18.92
C LYS A 343 -4.98 -21.28 19.98
N GLU A 344 -3.79 -21.85 20.11
CA GLU A 344 -3.47 -22.84 21.14
C GLU A 344 -3.68 -22.24 22.54
N ARG A 345 -3.26 -20.98 22.75
CA ARG A 345 -3.39 -20.29 24.03
C ARG A 345 -4.83 -20.03 24.46
N VAL A 346 -5.72 -19.76 23.49
CA VAL A 346 -7.14 -19.47 23.74
C VAL A 346 -8.06 -20.65 23.46
N SER A 347 -7.51 -21.86 23.27
CA SER A 347 -8.26 -23.09 22.99
C SER A 347 -9.25 -22.98 21.82
N TYR A 348 -8.83 -22.35 20.72
CA TYR A 348 -9.65 -22.19 19.51
C TYR A 348 -9.15 -23.10 18.37
N ASP A 349 -9.97 -24.07 17.96
CA ASP A 349 -9.59 -25.14 17.03
C ASP A 349 -9.81 -24.83 15.53
N GLY A 350 -10.28 -23.62 15.18
CA GLY A 350 -10.47 -23.17 13.78
C GLY A 350 -11.91 -23.13 13.27
#